data_AF-A0A417LMS2-F1
#
_entry.id   AF-A0A417LMS2-F1
#
_cell.length_a   1.000
_cell.length_b   1.000
_cell.length_c   1.000
_cell.angle_alpha   90.00
_cell.angle_beta   90.00
_cell.angle_gamma   90.00
#
_symmetry.space_group_name_H-M   'P 1'
#
loop_
_entity.id
_entity.type
_entity.pdbx_description
1 polymer ?
#
loop_
_entity_poly.entity_id
_entity_poly.type
_entity_poly.pdbx_seq_one_letter_code
_entity_poly.pdbx_strand_id
1 'polypeptide(L)'
;MNKIDRLTKLVSDADQAYKNSVADILDEIVPGLDVESKQEIVKKICWNRYGYNSIDEIILMHDGRAFDNPALTDILTERIQKTRKENKELEPDIDKRYWCETCGSHSHETNPKTGYCFNCNTDNWEPENYRDVM
;
A
#
# COMPACT_ATOMS: atom_id res chain seq x y z
N MET A 1 -10.16 17.02 36.75
CA MET A 1 -10.34 16.33 35.47
C MET A 1 -11.77 15.80 35.41
N ASN A 2 -12.59 16.30 34.50
CA ASN A 2 -14.00 15.89 34.40
C ASN A 2 -14.11 14.50 33.73
N LYS A 3 -15.32 13.94 33.65
CA LYS A 3 -15.54 12.60 33.05
C LYS A 3 -15.16 12.54 31.57
N ILE A 4 -15.38 13.61 30.82
CA ILE A 4 -14.99 13.73 29.40
C ILE A 4 -13.48 13.77 29.28
N ASP A 5 -12.78 14.58 30.07
CA ASP A 5 -11.30 14.64 30.04
C ASP A 5 -10.67 13.26 30.30
N ARG A 6 -11.24 12.49 31.26
CA ARG A 6 -10.82 11.11 31.54
C ARG A 6 -11.03 10.19 30.36
N LEU A 7 -12.17 10.30 29.68
CA LEU A 7 -12.47 9.52 28.48
C LEU A 7 -11.53 9.89 27.33
N THR A 8 -11.31 11.19 27.08
CA THR A 8 -10.38 11.68 26.06
C THR A 8 -8.97 11.17 26.28
N LYS A 9 -8.49 11.20 27.54
CA LYS A 9 -7.19 10.64 27.89
C LYS A 9 -7.12 9.13 27.65
N LEU A 10 -8.14 8.39 28.07
CA LEU A 10 -8.20 6.94 27.83
C LEU A 10 -8.16 6.60 26.33
N VAL A 11 -8.93 7.32 25.52
CA VAL A 11 -8.94 7.13 24.05
C VAL A 11 -7.57 7.44 23.47
N SER A 12 -6.96 8.57 23.85
CA SER A 12 -5.62 8.96 23.39
C SER A 12 -4.55 7.93 23.77
N ASP A 13 -4.58 7.44 25.02
CA ASP A 13 -3.61 6.46 25.53
C ASP A 13 -3.78 5.11 24.78
N ALA A 14 -5.02 4.70 24.50
CA ALA A 14 -5.32 3.48 23.74
C ALA A 14 -4.89 3.58 22.26
N ASP A 15 -5.16 4.72 21.60
CA ASP A 15 -4.74 4.94 20.22
C ASP A 15 -3.21 4.97 20.10
N GLN A 16 -2.50 5.54 21.09
CA GLN A 16 -1.04 5.53 21.09
C GLN A 16 -0.48 4.12 21.29
N ALA A 17 -1.05 3.34 22.21
CA ALA A 17 -0.65 1.94 22.41
C ALA A 17 -0.85 1.13 21.13
N TYR A 18 -1.98 1.30 20.44
CA TYR A 18 -2.25 0.62 19.18
C TYR A 18 -1.24 1.01 18.09
N LYS A 19 -0.93 2.31 17.93
CA LYS A 19 0.09 2.78 16.98
C LYS A 19 1.46 2.18 17.25
N ASN A 20 1.88 2.10 18.52
CA ASN A 20 3.15 1.50 18.89
C ASN A 20 3.21 0.02 18.51
N SER A 21 2.15 -0.75 18.82
CA SER A 21 2.09 -2.16 18.44
C SER A 21 2.13 -2.39 16.92
N VAL A 22 1.48 -1.53 16.14
CA VAL A 22 1.57 -1.60 14.67
C VAL A 22 2.98 -1.27 14.18
N ALA A 23 3.64 -0.26 14.76
CA ALA A 23 5.00 0.12 14.40
C ALA A 23 6.01 -1.01 14.68
N ASP A 24 5.89 -1.68 15.84
CA ASP A 24 6.78 -2.80 16.22
C ASP A 24 6.71 -3.94 15.20
N ILE A 25 5.49 -4.33 14.79
CA ILE A 25 5.31 -5.37 13.76
C ILE A 25 5.79 -4.88 12.40
N LEU A 26 5.59 -3.60 12.06
CA LEU A 26 6.06 -3.06 10.79
C LEU A 26 7.59 -3.08 10.69
N ASP A 27 8.31 -2.91 11.81
CA ASP A 27 9.76 -3.06 11.87
C ASP A 27 10.22 -4.52 11.64
N GLU A 28 9.37 -5.52 11.94
CA GLU A 28 9.63 -6.92 11.61
C GLU A 28 9.41 -7.21 10.11
N ILE A 29 8.37 -6.62 9.52
CA ILE A 29 8.00 -6.84 8.12
C ILE A 29 8.91 -6.06 7.17
N VAL A 30 9.23 -4.80 7.51
CA VAL A 30 9.97 -3.85 6.66
C VAL A 30 11.08 -3.16 7.46
N PRO A 31 12.12 -3.88 7.90
CA PRO A 31 13.15 -3.35 8.82
C PRO A 31 13.98 -2.18 8.24
N GLY A 32 13.99 -2.02 6.91
CA GLY A 32 14.72 -0.96 6.21
C GLY A 32 13.92 0.32 5.94
N LEU A 33 12.66 0.40 6.39
CA LEU A 33 11.80 1.54 6.10
C LEU A 33 12.23 2.78 6.91
N ASP A 34 12.24 3.95 6.27
CA ASP A 34 12.56 5.19 6.96
C ASP A 34 11.47 5.58 7.99
N VAL A 35 11.85 6.43 8.94
CA VAL A 35 10.99 6.78 10.08
C VAL A 35 9.73 7.54 9.65
N GLU A 36 9.81 8.39 8.62
CA GLU A 36 8.69 9.19 8.16
C GLU A 36 7.66 8.29 7.46
N SER A 37 8.11 7.48 6.50
CA SER A 37 7.28 6.49 5.81
C SER A 37 6.63 5.52 6.79
N LYS A 38 7.37 5.04 7.78
CA LYS A 38 6.84 4.19 8.87
C LYS A 38 5.69 4.88 9.60
N GLN A 39 5.86 6.13 10.01
CA GLN A 39 4.82 6.86 10.74
C GLN A 39 3.57 7.07 9.89
N GLU A 40 3.72 7.34 8.60
CA GLU A 40 2.58 7.49 7.68
C GLU A 40 1.84 6.17 7.46
N ILE A 41 2.56 5.05 7.28
CA ILE A 41 1.93 3.72 7.19
C ILE A 41 1.19 3.38 8.48
N VAL A 42 1.80 3.58 9.65
CA VAL A 42 1.16 3.33 10.95
C VAL A 42 -0.11 4.15 11.10
N LYS A 43 -0.08 5.44 10.75
CA LYS A 43 -1.29 6.29 10.75
C LYS A 43 -2.36 5.74 9.82
N LYS A 44 -2.00 5.39 8.58
CA LYS A 44 -2.91 4.80 7.58
C LYS A 44 -3.53 3.51 8.13
N ILE A 45 -2.75 2.54 8.60
CA ILE A 45 -3.24 1.28 9.17
C ILE A 45 -4.17 1.53 10.37
N CYS A 46 -3.77 2.41 11.30
CA CYS A 46 -4.55 2.65 12.51
C CYS A 46 -5.87 3.38 12.27
N TRP A 47 -5.94 4.21 11.21
CA TRP A 47 -7.15 4.92 10.80
C TRP A 47 -8.00 4.18 9.77
N ASN A 48 -7.42 3.27 8.98
CA ASN A 48 -8.13 2.53 7.95
C ASN A 48 -8.97 1.36 8.47
N ARG A 49 -9.57 1.50 9.67
CA ARG A 49 -10.37 0.46 10.34
C ARG A 49 -11.60 0.01 9.54
N TYR A 50 -11.96 0.74 8.46
CA TYR A 50 -13.11 0.49 7.61
C TYR A 50 -12.78 0.50 6.10
N GLY A 51 -11.49 0.55 5.72
CA GLY A 51 -11.10 0.50 4.31
C GLY A 51 -11.14 -0.91 3.74
N TYR A 52 -11.20 -0.99 2.41
CA TYR A 52 -11.17 -2.25 1.67
C TYR A 52 -9.76 -2.73 1.34
N ASN A 53 -8.75 -1.89 1.54
CA ASN A 53 -7.35 -2.20 1.20
C ASN A 53 -6.75 -3.14 2.23
N SER A 54 -6.03 -4.14 1.76
CA SER A 54 -5.25 -5.03 2.63
C SER A 54 -4.02 -4.32 3.21
N ILE A 55 -3.44 -4.84 4.29
CA ILE A 55 -2.30 -4.21 4.97
C ILE A 55 -1.08 -4.07 4.04
N ASP A 56 -0.78 -5.11 3.27
CA ASP A 56 0.28 -5.09 2.26
C ASP A 56 0.03 -4.05 1.16
N GLU A 57 -1.23 -3.81 0.78
CA GLU A 57 -1.57 -2.73 -0.15
C GLU A 57 -1.29 -1.35 0.45
N ILE A 58 -1.69 -1.13 1.71
CA ILE A 58 -1.44 0.13 2.42
C ILE A 58 0.07 0.40 2.51
N ILE A 59 0.87 -0.64 2.79
CA ILE A 59 2.33 -0.54 2.85
C ILE A 59 2.90 -0.18 1.47
N LEU A 60 2.51 -0.90 0.41
CA LEU A 60 3.05 -0.69 -0.93
C LEU A 60 2.60 0.62 -1.58
N MET A 61 1.43 1.14 -1.21
CA MET A 61 0.89 2.40 -1.73
C MET A 61 1.18 3.60 -0.81
N HIS A 62 2.09 3.47 0.15
CA HIS A 62 2.34 4.57 1.09
C HIS A 62 2.92 5.81 0.38
N ASP A 63 3.88 5.60 -0.53
CA ASP A 63 4.53 6.58 -1.42
C ASP A 63 4.17 6.38 -2.90
N GLY A 64 3.43 5.31 -3.22
CA GLY A 64 3.03 4.93 -4.57
C GLY A 64 4.11 4.23 -5.40
N ARG A 65 5.38 4.24 -4.98
CA ARG A 65 6.53 3.79 -5.79
C ARG A 65 7.29 2.64 -5.13
N ALA A 66 6.57 1.63 -4.65
CA ALA A 66 7.20 0.50 -3.95
C ALA A 66 8.33 -0.18 -4.75
N PHE A 67 8.26 -0.19 -6.09
CA PHE A 67 9.30 -0.72 -6.96
C PHE A 67 10.66 0.01 -6.87
N ASP A 68 10.67 1.28 -6.43
CA ASP A 68 11.87 2.08 -6.25
C ASP A 68 12.45 1.98 -4.82
N ASN A 69 11.74 1.33 -3.89
CA ASN A 69 12.14 1.23 -2.49
C ASN A 69 12.67 -0.17 -2.15
N PRO A 70 13.99 -0.35 -1.93
CA PRO A 70 14.57 -1.66 -1.66
C PRO A 70 13.99 -2.36 -0.42
N ALA A 71 13.55 -1.61 0.58
CA ALA A 71 12.96 -2.18 1.80
C ALA A 71 11.63 -2.90 1.52
N LEU A 72 10.92 -2.53 0.45
CA LEU A 72 9.62 -3.08 0.09
C LEU A 72 9.68 -4.24 -0.91
N THR A 73 10.87 -4.61 -1.37
CA THR A 73 11.08 -5.62 -2.43
C THR A 73 10.39 -6.94 -2.11
N ASP A 74 10.51 -7.41 -0.87
CA ASP A 74 9.98 -8.72 -0.47
C ASP A 74 8.45 -8.73 -0.49
N ILE A 75 7.81 -7.74 0.17
CA ILE A 75 6.34 -7.58 0.15
C ILE A 75 5.82 -7.43 -1.28
N LEU A 76 6.47 -6.59 -2.10
CA LEU A 76 6.06 -6.35 -3.48
C LEU A 76 6.13 -7.64 -4.30
N THR A 77 7.20 -8.41 -4.12
CA THR A 77 7.40 -9.69 -4.81
C THR A 77 6.33 -10.71 -4.41
N GLU A 78 6.04 -10.85 -3.11
CA GLU A 78 5.00 -11.74 -2.62
C GLU A 78 3.61 -11.36 -3.16
N ARG A 79 3.28 -10.06 -3.16
CA ARG A 79 2.02 -9.58 -3.71
C ARG A 79 1.91 -9.87 -5.20
N ILE A 80 2.97 -9.63 -5.98
CA ILE A 80 2.97 -9.94 -7.42
C ILE A 80 2.76 -11.43 -7.68
N GLN A 81 3.45 -12.30 -6.95
CA GLN A 81 3.30 -13.75 -7.08
C GLN A 81 1.88 -14.21 -6.75
N LYS A 82 1.31 -13.67 -5.67
CA LYS A 82 -0.08 -13.94 -5.27
C LYS A 82 -1.06 -13.48 -6.34
N THR A 83 -0.96 -12.24 -6.80
CA THR A 83 -1.85 -11.68 -7.83
C THR A 83 -1.78 -12.47 -9.13
N ARG A 84 -0.58 -12.83 -9.61
CA ARG A 84 -0.44 -13.65 -10.82
C ARG A 84 -1.09 -15.02 -10.68
N LYS A 85 -1.02 -15.64 -9.49
CA LYS A 85 -1.70 -16.91 -9.21
C LYS A 85 -3.21 -16.75 -9.20
N GLU A 86 -3.74 -15.66 -8.63
CA GLU A 86 -5.17 -15.34 -8.59
C GLU A 86 -5.72 -15.03 -9.98
N ASN A 87 -4.93 -14.37 -10.81
CA ASN A 87 -5.29 -13.97 -12.18
C ASN A 87 -4.99 -15.04 -13.24
N LYS A 88 -4.47 -16.23 -12.87
CA LYS A 88 -3.92 -17.22 -13.82
C LYS A 88 -4.87 -17.63 -14.95
N GLU A 89 -6.18 -17.64 -14.68
CA GLU A 89 -7.22 -18.05 -15.63
C GLU A 89 -7.99 -16.85 -16.22
N LEU A 90 -7.51 -15.62 -16.00
CA LEU A 90 -8.08 -14.40 -16.54
C LEU A 90 -7.22 -13.91 -17.72
N GLU A 91 -7.88 -13.28 -18.67
CA GLU A 91 -7.23 -12.54 -19.74
C GLU A 91 -7.26 -11.04 -19.38
N PRO A 92 -6.11 -10.33 -19.39
CA PRO A 92 -6.08 -8.91 -19.03
C PRO A 92 -6.69 -8.03 -20.12
N ASP A 93 -7.29 -6.92 -19.71
CA ASP A 93 -7.54 -5.80 -20.62
C ASP A 93 -6.23 -5.02 -20.81
N ILE A 94 -6.04 -4.40 -21.99
CA ILE A 94 -4.82 -3.66 -22.31
C ILE A 94 -5.13 -2.17 -22.47
N ASP A 95 -4.55 -1.32 -21.61
CA ASP A 95 -4.63 0.14 -21.71
C ASP A 95 -3.24 0.79 -21.77
N LYS A 96 -2.71 0.95 -22.98
CA LYS A 96 -1.35 1.46 -23.26
C LYS A 96 -1.12 2.92 -22.85
N ARG A 97 -2.15 3.61 -22.35
CA ARG A 97 -2.02 5.00 -21.87
C ARG A 97 -1.39 5.07 -20.49
N TYR A 98 -1.35 3.98 -19.74
CA TYR A 98 -0.92 3.97 -18.34
C TYR A 98 0.07 2.84 -18.04
N TRP A 99 0.91 3.07 -17.03
CA TRP A 99 1.75 2.07 -16.36
C TRP A 99 1.42 2.05 -14.87
N CYS A 100 1.75 0.95 -14.20
CA CYS A 100 1.47 0.83 -12.76
C CYS A 100 2.66 1.36 -11.96
N GLU A 101 2.45 2.46 -11.23
CA GLU A 101 3.48 3.08 -10.42
C GLU A 101 3.81 2.27 -9.17
N THR A 102 2.90 1.44 -8.62
CA THR A 102 3.26 0.60 -7.45
C THR A 102 4.36 -0.41 -7.78
N CYS A 103 4.22 -1.13 -8.88
CA CYS A 103 5.11 -2.24 -9.24
C CYS A 103 6.07 -1.95 -10.40
N GLY A 104 6.03 -0.75 -10.99
CA GLY A 104 6.86 -0.40 -12.13
C GLY A 104 6.46 -1.10 -13.43
N SER A 105 5.26 -1.68 -13.52
CA SER A 105 4.85 -2.49 -14.67
C SER A 105 4.36 -1.63 -15.83
N HIS A 106 5.09 -1.69 -16.95
CA HIS A 106 4.69 -1.15 -18.25
C HIS A 106 4.05 -2.24 -19.16
N SER A 107 3.48 -3.30 -18.59
CA SER A 107 2.74 -4.30 -19.39
C SER A 107 1.40 -3.77 -19.90
N HIS A 108 0.88 -2.71 -19.27
CA HIS A 108 -0.44 -2.10 -19.54
C HIS A 108 -1.62 -3.04 -19.28
N GLU A 109 -1.36 -4.17 -18.61
CA GLU A 109 -2.35 -5.19 -18.31
C GLU A 109 -3.17 -4.78 -17.09
N THR A 110 -4.48 -4.65 -17.29
CA THR A 110 -5.45 -4.31 -16.25
C THR A 110 -6.36 -5.51 -15.98
N ASN A 111 -6.78 -5.68 -14.73
CA ASN A 111 -7.76 -6.69 -14.38
C ASN A 111 -9.11 -6.31 -15.01
N PRO A 112 -9.74 -7.19 -15.82
CA PRO A 112 -10.94 -6.84 -16.58
C PRO A 112 -12.18 -6.59 -15.70
N LYS A 113 -12.13 -6.95 -14.40
CA LYS A 113 -13.23 -6.74 -13.46
C LYS A 113 -13.04 -5.50 -12.60
N THR A 114 -11.82 -5.25 -12.14
CA THR A 114 -11.52 -4.18 -11.18
C THR A 114 -10.84 -2.97 -11.80
N GLY A 115 -10.22 -3.13 -12.97
CA GLY A 115 -9.35 -2.13 -13.59
C GLY A 115 -7.97 -2.01 -12.94
N TYR A 116 -7.67 -2.79 -11.89
CA TYR A 116 -6.41 -2.69 -11.15
C TYR A 116 -5.25 -3.31 -11.92
N CYS A 117 -4.01 -3.00 -11.54
CA CYS A 117 -2.84 -3.62 -12.14
C CYS A 117 -2.93 -5.15 -12.13
N PHE A 118 -2.81 -5.77 -13.30
CA PHE A 118 -2.90 -7.23 -13.41
C PHE A 118 -1.72 -7.95 -12.74
N ASN A 119 -0.62 -7.23 -12.48
CA ASN A 119 0.59 -7.78 -11.85
C ASN A 119 0.58 -7.66 -10.33
N CYS A 120 0.12 -6.56 -9.73
CA CYS A 120 0.17 -6.35 -8.27
C CYS A 120 -1.18 -6.01 -7.63
N ASN A 121 -2.27 -5.99 -8.41
CA ASN A 121 -3.63 -5.72 -7.96
C ASN A 121 -3.73 -4.45 -7.10
N THR A 122 -3.11 -3.36 -7.55
CA THR A 122 -3.24 -2.03 -6.96
C THR A 122 -3.80 -1.06 -8.00
N ASP A 123 -4.57 -0.09 -7.52
CA ASP A 123 -5.09 1.01 -8.33
C ASP A 123 -4.15 2.22 -8.26
N ASN A 124 -3.00 2.11 -8.91
CA ASN A 124 -2.00 3.17 -8.93
C ASN A 124 -1.43 3.32 -10.34
N TRP A 125 -2.30 3.78 -11.23
CA TRP A 125 -2.02 3.94 -12.65
C TRP A 125 -1.55 5.35 -12.96
N GLU A 126 -0.41 5.48 -13.62
CA GLU A 126 0.16 6.75 -14.05
C GLU A 126 0.22 6.83 -15.58
N PRO A 127 0.02 8.00 -16.19
CA PRO A 127 0.06 8.10 -17.65
C PRO A 127 1.47 7.81 -18.18
N GLU A 128 1.56 7.00 -19.23
CA GLU A 128 2.81 6.54 -19.85
C GLU A 128 3.71 7.71 -20.30
N ASN A 129 3.08 8.76 -20.84
CA ASN A 129 3.77 9.89 -21.44
C ASN A 129 3.94 11.09 -20.50
N TYR A 130 3.67 10.96 -19.19
CA TYR A 130 3.74 12.11 -18.26
C TYR A 130 5.18 12.48 -17.82
N ARG A 131 6.22 11.78 -18.32
CA ARG A 131 7.63 12.10 -18.01
C ARG A 131 8.30 13.13 -18.92
N ASP A 132 7.63 13.62 -19.97
CA ASP A 132 8.21 14.63 -20.89
C ASP A 132 7.74 16.08 -20.62
N VAL A 133 7.12 16.35 -19.45
CA VAL A 133 6.70 17.71 -19.07
C VAL A 133 7.14 18.05 -17.66
N MET A 134 8.46 18.13 -17.44
CA MET A 134 9.06 18.96 -16.37
C MET A 134 10.33 19.64 -16.89
#